data_AF-A0A151T4E8-F1
#
_entry.id   AF-A0A151T4E8-F1
#
_cell.length_a   1.000
_cell.length_b   1.000
_cell.length_c   1.000
_cell.angle_alpha   90.00
_cell.angle_beta   90.00
_cell.angle_gamma   90.00
#
_symmetry.space_group_name_H-M   'P 1'
#
loop_
_entity.id
_entity.type
_entity.pdbx_description
1 polymer ?
#
loop_
_entity_poly.entity_id
_entity_poly.type
_entity_poly.pdbx_seq_one_letter_code
_entity_poly.pdbx_strand_id
1 'polypeptide(L)' 'MHNKFETAHHFIHFKNMVENQFGTKIKIFQYDGGKEFMCLTKVFNESGIIHRRATLILINQMVQLRGSTNTLLR' A
#
# COMPACT_ATOMS: atom_id res chain seq x y z
N MET A 1 -11.69 -14.54 -0.85
CA MET A 1 -11.97 -13.80 0.40
C MET A 1 -13.47 -13.56 0.47
N HIS A 2 -14.16 -14.21 1.40
CA HIS A 2 -15.63 -14.14 1.51
C HIS A 2 -16.11 -13.17 2.61
N ASN A 3 -15.20 -12.60 3.41
CA ASN A 3 -15.57 -11.79 4.58
C ASN A 3 -14.77 -10.48 4.68
N LYS A 4 -15.46 -9.33 4.77
CA LYS A 4 -14.84 -7.98 4.83
C LYS A 4 -13.90 -7.81 6.03
N PHE A 5 -14.12 -8.57 7.09
CA PHE A 5 -13.30 -8.54 8.31
C PHE A 5 -11.92 -9.20 8.13
N GLU A 6 -11.79 -10.17 7.21
CA GLU A 6 -10.53 -10.85 6.95
C GLU A 6 -9.52 -9.92 6.27
N THR A 7 -9.97 -9.04 5.37
CA THR A 7 -9.08 -8.10 4.66
C THR A 7 -8.34 -7.17 5.61
N ALA A 8 -9.02 -6.66 6.64
CA ALA A 8 -8.39 -5.80 7.64
C ALA A 8 -7.36 -6.55 8.47
N HIS A 9 -7.71 -7.76 8.93
CA HIS A 9 -6.81 -8.61 9.69
C HIS A 9 -5.55 -8.95 8.90
N HIS A 10 -5.70 -9.40 7.65
CA HIS A 10 -4.57 -9.71 6.78
C HIS A 10 -3.71 -8.49 6.45
N PHE A 11 -4.33 -7.34 6.22
CA PHE A 11 -3.59 -6.10 5.96
C PHE A 11 -2.74 -5.68 7.18
N ILE A 12 -3.29 -5.73 8.39
CA ILE A 12 -2.55 -5.39 9.61
C ILE A 12 -1.36 -6.34 9.80
N HIS A 13 -1.57 -7.64 9.57
CA HIS A 13 -0.50 -8.63 9.66
C HIS A 13 0.60 -8.38 8.62
N PHE A 14 0.22 -8.12 7.37
CA PHE A 14 1.13 -7.75 6.30
C PHE A 14 1.93 -6.48 6.63
N LYS A 15 1.25 -5.43 7.09
CA LYS A 15 1.88 -4.17 7.51
C LYS A 15 2.96 -4.43 8.56
N ASN A 16 2.62 -5.13 9.64
CA ASN A 16 3.56 -5.38 10.72
C ASN A 16 4.77 -6.21 10.25
N MET A 17 4.53 -7.20 9.38
CA MET A 17 5.60 -8.01 8.80
C MET A 17 6.59 -7.15 8.00
N VAL A 18 6.09 -6.31 7.09
CA VAL A 18 6.91 -5.43 6.25
C VAL A 18 7.65 -4.41 7.11
N GLU A 19 6.96 -3.74 8.03
CA GLU A 19 7.59 -2.72 8.88
C GLU A 19 8.68 -3.30 9.77
N ASN A 20 8.51 -4.53 10.28
CA ASN A 20 9.52 -5.23 11.05
C ASN A 20 10.72 -5.66 10.20
N GLN A 21 10.48 -6.17 8.98
CA GLN A 21 11.55 -6.64 8.08
C GLN A 21 12.42 -5.50 7.56
N PHE A 22 11.82 -4.36 7.23
CA PHE A 22 12.52 -3.22 6.64
C PHE A 22 12.82 -2.09 7.64
N GLY A 23 12.42 -2.24 8.90
CA GLY A 23 12.61 -1.24 9.96
C GLY A 23 11.97 0.13 9.64
N THR A 24 10.99 0.17 8.74
CA THR A 24 10.46 1.41 8.15
C THR A 24 8.95 1.34 8.08
N LYS A 25 8.27 2.42 8.50
CA LYS A 25 6.82 2.54 8.42
C LYS A 25 6.31 2.70 6.98
N ILE A 26 5.19 2.06 6.67
CA ILE A 26 4.51 2.26 5.39
C ILE A 26 3.93 3.67 5.37
N LYS A 27 4.35 4.51 4.42
CA LYS A 27 3.83 5.88 4.25
C LYS A 27 2.68 5.96 3.25
N ILE A 28 2.75 5.15 2.19
CA ILE A 28 1.80 5.18 1.07
C ILE A 28 1.37 3.76 0.76
N PHE A 29 0.06 3.53 0.66
CA PHE A 29 -0.52 2.28 0.18
C PHE A 29 -1.33 2.55 -1.09
N GLN A 30 -1.00 1.88 -2.19
CA GLN A 30 -1.65 2.08 -3.48
C GLN A 30 -2.34 0.78 -3.92
N TYR A 31 -3.61 0.89 -4.31
CA TYR A 31 -4.44 -0.25 -4.71
C TYR A 31 -5.28 0.09 -5.94
N ASP A 32 -5.79 -0.94 -6.61
CA ASP A 32 -6.46 -0.86 -7.91
C ASP A 32 -7.92 -0.36 -7.88
N GLY A 33 -8.43 -0.04 -6.69
CA GLY A 33 -9.83 0.35 -6.49
C GLY A 33 -10.74 -0.81 -6.08
N GLY A 34 -10.20 -2.00 -5.79
CA GLY A 34 -10.95 -3.10 -5.18
C GLY A 34 -11.74 -2.66 -3.95
N LYS A 35 -13.04 -3.04 -3.89
CA LYS A 35 -13.96 -2.64 -2.80
C LYS A 35 -13.53 -3.23 -1.45
N GLU A 36 -12.77 -4.32 -1.46
CA GLU A 36 -12.19 -4.97 -0.30
C GLU A 36 -11.20 -4.08 0.46
N PHE A 37 -10.61 -3.08 -0.19
CA PHE A 37 -9.69 -2.13 0.46
C PHE A 37 -10.40 -0.86 0.94
N MET A 38 -11.64 -0.60 0.51
CA MET A 38 -12.39 0.58 0.96
C MET A 38 -12.71 0.51 2.45
N CYS A 39 -12.93 -0.68 3.01
CA CYS A 39 -13.18 -0.84 4.46
C CYS A 39 -11.92 -0.62 5.30
N LEU A 40 -10.73 -0.53 4.69
CA LEU A 40 -9.46 -0.25 5.37
C LEU A 40 -9.19 1.25 5.56
N THR A 41 -10.04 2.12 5.04
CA THR A 41 -9.88 3.59 5.16
C THR A 41 -9.61 4.02 6.61
N LYS A 42 -10.34 3.43 7.57
CA LYS A 42 -10.13 3.69 9.00
C LYS A 42 -8.73 3.27 9.46
N VAL A 43 -8.29 2.07 9.08
CA VAL A 43 -6.97 1.52 9.42
C VAL A 43 -5.85 2.37 8.82
N PHE A 44 -6.01 2.85 7.58
CA PHE A 44 -5.03 3.73 6.94
C PHE A 44 -4.91 5.06 7.69
N ASN A 45 -6.04 5.69 8.04
CA ASN A 45 -6.05 6.96 8.76
C ASN A 45 -5.41 6.83 10.15
N GLU A 46 -5.77 5.80 10.92
CA GLU A 46 -5.19 5.53 12.24
C GLU A 46 -3.69 5.21 12.19
N SER A 47 -3.23 4.59 11.10
CA SER A 47 -1.82 4.26 10.89
C SER A 47 -1.00 5.40 10.26
N GLY A 48 -1.64 6.53 9.87
CA GLY A 48 -0.98 7.62 9.14
C GLY A 48 -0.57 7.26 7.70
N ILE A 49 -1.21 6.25 7.11
CA ILE A 49 -0.93 5.76 5.76
C ILE A 49 -1.75 6.57 4.75
N ILE A 50 -1.07 7.19 3.80
CA ILE A 50 -1.73 7.84 2.66
C ILE A 50 -2.16 6.74 1.68
N HIS A 51 -3.46 6.54 1.51
CA HIS A 51 -3.98 5.56 0.58
C HIS A 51 -4.34 6.21 -0.76
N ARG A 52 -3.96 5.57 -1.88
CA ARG A 52 -4.25 6.06 -3.24
C ARG A 52 -4.89 4.96 -4.06
N ARG A 53 -5.94 5.32 -4.80
CA ARG A 53 -6.49 4.46 -5.86
C ARG A 53 -5.73 4.72 -7.15
N ALA A 54 -5.28 3.67 -7.81
CA ALA A 54 -4.66 3.77 -9.13
C ALA A 54 -4.94 2.50 -9.93
N THR A 55 -5.45 2.66 -11.15
CA THR A 55 -5.60 1.55 -12.09
C THR A 55 -4.24 0.85 -12.31
N LEU A 56 -4.24 -0.47 -12.54
CA LEU A 56 -3.01 -1.27 -12.76
C LEU A 56 -2.02 -0.64 -13.76
N ILE A 57 -2.53 0.00 -14.81
CA ILE A 57 -1.73 0.72 -15.82
C ILE A 57 -0.86 1.82 -15.16
N LEU A 58 -1.44 2.57 -14.21
CA LEU A 58 -0.75 3.65 -13.51
C LEU A 58 0.23 3.14 -12.44
N ILE A 59 -0.07 2.00 -11.80
CA ILE A 59 0.83 1.38 -10.80
C ILE A 59 2.16 1.00 -11.45
N ASN A 60 2.10 0.33 -12.61
CA ASN A 60 3.31 -0.05 -13.35
C ASN A 60 4.10 1.18 -13.80
N GLN A 61 3.44 2.23 -14.28
CA GLN A 61 4.11 3.49 -14.63
C GLN A 61 4.77 4.18 -13.42
N MET A 62 4.13 4.16 -12.24
CA MET A 62 4.69 4.75 -11.03
C MET A 62 5.92 3.99 -10.50
N VAL A 63 5.95 2.66 -10.64
CA VAL A 63 7.14 1.85 -10.31
C VAL A 63 8.30 2.18 -11.24
N GLN A 64 8.05 2.28 -12.55
CA GLN A 64 9.06 2.61 -13.56
C GLN A 64 9.65 4.02 -13.33
N LEU A 65 8.81 5.01 -13.01
CA LEU A 65 9.28 6.38 -12.75
C LEU A 65 10.16 6.48 -11.49
N ARG A 66 9.91 5.67 -10.46
CA ARG A 66 10.75 5.62 -9.24
C ARG A 66 12.07 4.89 -9.45
N GLY A 67 12.11 3.92 -10.36
CA GLY A 67 13.36 3.25 -10.76
C GLY A 67 14.31 4.21 -11.48
N SER A 68 13.79 5.07 -12.36
CA SER A 68 14.61 5.99 -13.15
C SER A 68 15.27 7.11 -12.34
N THR A 69 14.67 7.56 -11.23
CA THR A 69 15.25 8.64 -10.40
C THR A 69 16.49 8.23 -9.61
N ASN A 70 16.78 6.93 -9.47
CA ASN A 70 17.99 6.44 -8.78
C ASN A 70 19.25 6.39 -9.65
N THR A 71 19.14 6.74 -10.95
CA THR A 71 20.26 6.66 -11.90
C THR A 71 20.91 8.01 -12.20
N LEU A 72 20.43 9.11 -11.59
CA LEU A 72 20.94 10.47 -11.82
C LEU A 72 21.78 11.03 -10.65
N LEU A 73 22.18 10.19 -9.70
CA LEU A 73 23.11 10.55 -8.60
C LEU A 73 24.30 9.58 -8.51
N ARG A 74 24.92 9.28 -9.64
CA ARG A 74 26.26 8.69 -9.70
C ARG A 74 27.16 9.51 -10.60
#